data_AF-A0A9W9ZU12-F1
#
_entry.id   AF-A0A9W9ZU12-F1
#
_cell.length_a   1.000
_cell.length_b   1.000
_cell.length_c   1.000
_cell.angle_alpha   90.00
_cell.angle_beta   90.00
_cell.angle_gamma   90.00
#
_symmetry.space_group_name_H-M   'P 1'
#
loop_
_entity.id
_entity.type
_entity.pdbx_description
1 polymer ?
#
loop_
_entity_poly.entity_id
_entity_poly.type
_entity_poly.pdbx_seq_one_letter_code
_entity_poly.pdbx_strand_id
1 'polypeptide(L)'
;MEGNTADHSTQGMIPRAMEQVFRTSQDLKEKGWQYAIEASFLEIYNESIKDLLGSGDANTKHEIKLVNPNSTGGACEVTVTNVKTVNVTSETQVHSLLEKATQNRAVAATQCNERSSRSHSVFRLKLVGENNLTGEKCQGTLNLIDLAGSERLSQSCSTGERLRETKNINKSLSNLGNVIMALANKEQHVPYRNSKLTFLLQNSLGGNSKSLMFVNISPKEESLQETLCSLRFATKVNQCNIGTAQKKLASNSQNTEKRRRTLESPFRNLYNFF
;
A
#
# COMPACT_ATOMS: atom_id res chain seq x y z
N MET A 1 -11.12 5.09 -1.77
CA MET A 1 -9.71 5.57 -1.83
C MET A 1 -9.43 6.59 -2.93
N GLU A 2 -10.10 6.53 -4.08
CA GLU A 2 -9.82 7.40 -5.25
C GLU A 2 -10.64 8.70 -5.24
N GLY A 3 -11.90 8.65 -4.79
CA GLY A 3 -12.82 9.80 -4.82
C GLY A 3 -13.20 10.19 -6.24
N ASN A 4 -13.76 11.39 -6.43
CA ASN A 4 -13.91 11.95 -7.77
C ASN A 4 -12.61 12.65 -8.16
N THR A 5 -11.93 12.17 -9.20
CA THR A 5 -10.67 12.76 -9.66
C THR A 5 -10.85 14.14 -10.29
N ALA A 6 -12.03 14.43 -10.85
CA ALA A 6 -12.34 15.69 -11.54
C ALA A 6 -12.73 16.84 -10.58
N ASP A 7 -13.16 16.53 -9.37
CA ASP A 7 -13.56 17.52 -8.37
C ASP A 7 -12.61 17.48 -7.16
N HIS A 8 -11.82 18.54 -7.03
CA HIS A 8 -10.83 18.72 -5.96
C HIS A 8 -11.43 18.61 -4.55
N SER A 9 -12.71 18.94 -4.36
CA SER A 9 -13.35 18.83 -3.04
C SER A 9 -13.66 17.38 -2.65
N THR A 10 -13.90 16.51 -3.62
CA THR A 10 -14.29 15.11 -3.43
C THR A 10 -13.21 14.10 -3.84
N GLN A 11 -12.00 14.59 -4.17
CA GLN A 11 -10.81 13.77 -4.38
C GLN A 11 -10.48 12.92 -3.14
N GLY A 12 -10.11 11.67 -3.39
CA GLY A 12 -9.73 10.70 -2.37
C GLY A 12 -8.26 10.81 -1.94
N MET A 13 -7.80 9.79 -1.21
CA MET A 13 -6.46 9.77 -0.63
C MET A 13 -5.35 9.63 -1.68
N ILE A 14 -5.57 8.86 -2.75
CA ILE A 14 -4.54 8.63 -3.76
C ILE A 14 -4.12 9.92 -4.48
N PRO A 15 -5.04 10.68 -5.11
CA PRO A 15 -4.67 11.93 -5.79
C PRO A 15 -4.04 12.96 -4.82
N ARG A 16 -4.60 13.11 -3.62
CA ARG A 16 -4.06 14.03 -2.59
C ARG A 16 -2.66 13.67 -2.10
N ALA A 17 -2.42 12.38 -1.85
CA ALA A 17 -1.09 11.90 -1.47
C ALA A 17 -0.07 12.18 -2.58
N MET A 18 -0.52 12.09 -3.84
CA MET A 18 0.32 12.33 -5.00
C MET A 18 0.70 13.79 -5.16
N GLU A 19 -0.29 14.68 -5.08
CA GLU A 19 -0.08 16.12 -5.07
C GLU A 19 0.93 16.51 -3.98
N GLN A 20 0.74 15.99 -2.75
CA GLN A 20 1.65 16.24 -1.64
C GLN A 20 3.08 15.75 -1.92
N VAL A 21 3.23 14.55 -2.49
CA VAL A 21 4.54 13.98 -2.85
C VAL A 21 5.23 14.84 -3.90
N PHE A 22 4.53 15.26 -4.96
CA PHE A 22 5.11 16.09 -6.01
C PHE A 22 5.47 17.48 -5.51
N ARG A 23 4.59 18.12 -4.72
CA ARG A 23 4.88 19.41 -4.07
C ARG A 23 6.13 19.32 -3.21
N THR A 24 6.19 18.33 -2.32
CA THR A 24 7.34 18.14 -1.42
C THR A 24 8.62 17.84 -2.21
N SER A 25 8.52 17.03 -3.27
CA SER A 25 9.66 16.73 -4.16
C SER A 25 10.18 18.00 -4.82
N GLN A 26 9.30 18.89 -5.28
CA GLN A 26 9.67 20.16 -5.89
C GLN A 26 10.35 21.09 -4.88
N ASP A 27 9.82 21.23 -3.67
CA ASP A 27 10.42 22.07 -2.60
C ASP A 27 11.81 21.55 -2.21
N LEU A 28 12.02 20.23 -2.23
CA LEU A 28 13.30 19.62 -1.90
C LEU A 28 14.35 19.74 -3.02
N LYS A 29 13.95 20.06 -4.26
CA LYS A 29 14.91 20.34 -5.34
C LYS A 29 15.80 21.53 -5.02
N GLU A 30 15.27 22.56 -4.37
CA GLU A 30 16.05 23.72 -3.92
C GLU A 30 17.16 23.32 -2.92
N LYS A 31 16.97 22.21 -2.22
CA LYS A 31 17.94 21.63 -1.28
C LYS A 31 18.83 20.56 -1.92
N GLY A 32 18.81 20.45 -3.25
CA GLY A 32 19.65 19.54 -4.04
C GLY A 32 19.11 18.12 -4.19
N TRP A 33 17.89 17.82 -3.74
CA TRP A 33 17.30 16.49 -3.90
C TRP A 33 16.64 16.32 -5.27
N GLN A 34 16.86 15.17 -5.90
CA GLN A 34 16.15 14.73 -7.09
C GLN A 34 15.51 13.38 -6.81
N TYR A 35 14.23 13.23 -7.18
CA TYR A 35 13.47 12.02 -6.93
C TYR A 35 13.01 11.38 -8.25
N ALA A 36 13.29 10.09 -8.41
CA ALA A 36 12.62 9.23 -9.37
C ALA A 36 11.42 8.56 -8.68
N ILE A 37 10.24 8.70 -9.28
CA ILE A 37 8.98 8.17 -8.74
C ILE A 37 8.42 7.14 -9.71
N GLU A 38 8.19 5.94 -9.20
CA GLU A 38 7.70 4.79 -9.93
C GLU A 38 6.35 4.35 -9.34
N ALA A 39 5.32 4.27 -10.18
CA ALA A 39 3.99 3.82 -9.78
C ALA A 39 3.66 2.44 -10.33
N SER A 40 2.99 1.62 -9.51
CA SER A 40 2.40 0.34 -9.89
C SER A 40 1.02 0.21 -9.25
N PHE A 41 0.09 -0.47 -9.92
CA PHE A 41 -1.27 -0.64 -9.42
C PHE A 41 -1.76 -2.07 -9.65
N LEU A 42 -2.08 -2.75 -8.55
CA LEU A 42 -2.47 -4.16 -8.53
C LEU A 42 -3.88 -4.35 -7.97
N GLU A 43 -4.58 -5.34 -8.50
CA GLU A 43 -5.80 -5.90 -7.92
C GLU A 43 -5.51 -7.30 -7.38
N ILE A 44 -5.91 -7.59 -6.14
CA ILE A 44 -5.96 -8.94 -5.58
C ILE A 44 -7.42 -9.36 -5.51
N TYR A 45 -7.80 -10.29 -6.37
CA TYR A 45 -9.14 -10.86 -6.43
C TYR A 45 -9.04 -12.38 -6.36
N ASN A 46 -9.76 -13.00 -5.42
CA ASN A 46 -9.81 -14.45 -5.26
C ASN A 46 -8.42 -15.12 -5.14
N GLU A 47 -7.49 -14.50 -4.37
CA GLU A 47 -6.08 -14.91 -4.23
C GLU A 47 -5.24 -14.92 -5.53
N SER A 48 -5.75 -14.28 -6.59
CA SER A 48 -5.03 -14.01 -7.84
C SER A 48 -4.64 -12.54 -7.90
N ILE A 49 -3.45 -12.26 -8.45
CA ILE A 49 -2.93 -10.90 -8.63
C ILE A 49 -3.11 -10.51 -10.09
N LYS A 50 -3.67 -9.33 -10.33
CA LYS A 50 -3.82 -8.74 -11.66
C LYS A 50 -3.14 -7.38 -11.68
N ASP A 51 -2.36 -7.13 -12.72
CA ASP A 51 -1.82 -5.80 -13.02
C ASP A 51 -2.90 -4.91 -13.67
N LEU A 52 -3.18 -3.76 -13.04
CA LEU A 52 -4.16 -2.78 -13.53
C LEU A 52 -3.57 -1.75 -14.50
N LEU A 53 -2.24 -1.66 -14.63
CA LEU A 53 -1.57 -0.74 -15.57
C LEU A 53 -1.08 -1.45 -16.85
N GLY A 54 -0.86 -2.75 -16.75
CA GLY A 54 -0.45 -3.65 -17.84
C GLY A 54 -1.48 -3.82 -18.95
N SER A 55 -1.08 -4.50 -20.03
CA SER A 55 -1.90 -4.68 -21.24
C SER A 55 -2.91 -5.83 -21.14
N GLY A 56 -3.14 -6.40 -19.94
CA GLY A 56 -4.18 -7.40 -19.73
C GLY A 56 -3.91 -8.78 -20.32
N ASP A 57 -2.66 -9.13 -20.63
CA ASP A 57 -2.30 -10.46 -21.12
C ASP A 57 -2.68 -11.54 -20.09
N ALA A 58 -3.77 -12.27 -20.37
CA ALA A 58 -4.35 -13.26 -19.46
C ALA A 58 -3.39 -14.42 -19.11
N ASN A 59 -2.33 -14.62 -19.88
CA ASN A 59 -1.31 -15.64 -19.65
C ASN A 59 -0.16 -15.20 -18.74
N THR A 60 -0.06 -13.92 -18.40
CA THR A 60 1.03 -13.44 -17.54
C THR A 60 0.72 -13.76 -16.09
N LYS A 61 1.50 -14.67 -15.50
CA LYS A 61 1.42 -14.98 -14.06
C LYS A 61 2.19 -13.94 -13.25
N HIS A 62 1.54 -13.43 -12.21
CA HIS A 62 2.13 -12.51 -11.24
C HIS A 62 2.36 -13.24 -9.92
N GLU A 63 3.62 -13.29 -9.46
CA GLU A 63 4.00 -13.96 -8.23
C GLU A 63 4.71 -13.00 -7.27
N ILE A 64 4.38 -13.10 -5.98
CA ILE A 64 5.06 -12.35 -4.93
C ILE A 64 6.39 -13.02 -4.64
N LYS A 65 7.48 -12.27 -4.75
CA LYS A 65 8.84 -12.72 -4.45
C LYS A 65 9.43 -11.91 -3.32
N LEU A 66 10.21 -12.58 -2.50
CA LEU A 66 11.09 -11.98 -1.51
C LEU A 66 12.44 -11.78 -2.16
N VAL A 67 12.81 -10.54 -2.40
CA VAL A 67 14.14 -10.19 -2.90
C VAL A 67 15.01 -9.90 -1.69
N ASN A 68 15.90 -10.82 -1.37
CA ASN A 68 17.01 -10.52 -0.46
C ASN A 68 18.03 -9.71 -1.26
N PRO A 69 18.40 -8.49 -0.82
CA PRO A 69 19.54 -7.81 -1.40
C PRO A 69 20.78 -8.59 -0.98
N ASN A 70 21.22 -9.51 -1.85
CA ASN A 70 22.48 -10.22 -1.68
C ASN A 70 23.57 -9.17 -1.43
N SER A 71 24.26 -9.28 -0.30
CA SER A 71 25.50 -8.57 0.08
C SER A 71 25.45 -7.14 0.64
N THR A 72 24.30 -6.49 0.86
CA THR A 72 24.25 -5.09 1.40
C THR A 72 23.55 -4.90 2.74
N GLY A 73 23.19 -5.99 3.45
CA GLY A 73 22.51 -5.89 4.75
C GLY A 73 21.13 -5.20 4.67
N GLY A 74 20.56 -5.10 3.47
CA GLY A 74 19.24 -4.54 3.25
C GLY A 74 18.15 -5.48 3.76
N ALA A 75 17.03 -4.89 4.19
CA ALA A 75 15.86 -5.68 4.57
C ALA A 75 15.29 -6.38 3.32
N CYS A 76 14.71 -7.57 3.52
CA CYS A 76 14.02 -8.31 2.49
C CYS A 76 12.95 -7.44 1.81
N GLU A 77 12.99 -7.26 0.49
CA GLU A 77 12.01 -6.46 -0.27
C GLU A 77 10.95 -7.36 -0.90
N VAL A 78 9.67 -7.08 -0.65
CA VAL A 78 8.55 -7.79 -1.26
C VAL A 78 8.23 -7.18 -2.62
N THR A 79 8.49 -7.92 -3.69
CA THR A 79 8.22 -7.52 -5.07
C THR A 79 7.20 -8.46 -5.73
N VAL A 80 6.61 -8.02 -6.84
CA VAL A 80 5.70 -8.84 -7.64
C VAL A 80 6.25 -8.94 -9.05
N THR A 81 6.32 -10.15 -9.59
CA THR A 81 6.87 -10.37 -10.93
C THR A 81 5.93 -9.87 -12.02
N ASN A 82 6.54 -9.44 -13.13
CA ASN A 82 5.84 -9.07 -14.36
C ASN A 82 4.82 -7.93 -14.18
N VAL A 83 4.99 -7.10 -13.15
CA VAL A 83 4.14 -5.92 -12.92
C VAL A 83 4.69 -4.75 -13.70
N LYS A 84 3.82 -4.09 -14.46
CA LYS A 84 4.14 -2.86 -15.13
C LYS A 84 4.35 -1.76 -14.09
N THR A 85 5.55 -1.19 -14.12
CA THR A 85 5.90 0.00 -13.35
C THR A 85 6.01 1.16 -14.32
N VAL A 86 5.43 2.31 -13.95
CA VAL A 86 5.43 3.52 -14.78
C VAL A 86 6.15 4.62 -14.05
N ASN A 87 7.13 5.26 -14.70
CA ASN A 87 7.77 6.45 -14.17
C ASN A 87 6.79 7.61 -14.25
N VAL A 88 6.55 8.26 -13.12
CA VAL A 88 5.59 9.35 -13.00
C VAL A 88 6.32 10.64 -12.67
N THR A 89 6.11 11.66 -13.51
CA THR A 89 6.76 12.96 -13.37
C THR A 89 5.78 14.10 -13.06
N SER A 90 4.48 13.83 -13.12
CA SER A 90 3.43 14.84 -12.91
C SER A 90 2.16 14.22 -12.35
N GLU A 91 1.33 15.06 -11.72
CA GLU A 91 0.03 14.67 -11.19
C GLU A 91 -0.94 14.22 -12.28
N THR A 92 -0.92 14.89 -13.44
CA THR A 92 -1.75 14.56 -14.61
C THR A 92 -1.53 13.13 -15.08
N GLN A 93 -0.28 12.66 -15.08
CA GLN A 93 0.02 11.25 -15.39
C GLN A 93 -0.60 10.29 -14.38
N VAL A 94 -0.68 10.65 -13.09
CA VAL A 94 -1.34 9.78 -12.09
C VAL A 94 -2.82 9.70 -12.30
N HIS A 95 -3.49 10.82 -12.61
CA HIS A 95 -4.91 10.80 -12.96
C HIS A 95 -5.17 9.87 -14.15
N SER A 96 -4.36 9.96 -15.21
CA SER A 96 -4.47 9.03 -16.35
C SER A 96 -4.19 7.56 -15.97
N LEU A 97 -3.28 7.30 -15.02
CA LEU A 97 -3.05 5.93 -14.52
C LEU A 97 -4.23 5.40 -13.70
N LEU A 98 -4.87 6.24 -12.89
CA LEU A 98 -6.07 5.89 -12.12
C LEU A 98 -7.26 5.63 -13.02
N GLU A 99 -7.48 6.46 -14.03
CA GLU A 99 -8.51 6.26 -15.05
C GLU A 99 -8.31 4.94 -15.80
N LYS A 100 -7.07 4.68 -16.26
CA LYS A 100 -6.72 3.43 -16.91
C LYS A 100 -6.95 2.23 -16.01
N ALA A 101 -6.55 2.30 -14.75
CA ALA A 101 -6.76 1.24 -13.78
C ALA A 101 -8.26 0.96 -13.55
N THR A 102 -9.07 2.02 -13.44
CA THR A 102 -10.53 1.94 -13.31
C THR A 102 -11.15 1.26 -14.53
N GLN A 103 -10.74 1.63 -15.75
CA GLN A 103 -11.19 0.99 -16.99
C GLN A 103 -10.81 -0.50 -17.02
N ASN A 104 -9.56 -0.83 -16.71
CA ASN A 104 -9.06 -2.20 -16.68
C ASN A 104 -9.74 -3.07 -15.60
N ARG A 105 -10.20 -2.45 -14.52
CA ARG A 105 -11.01 -3.08 -13.47
C ARG A 105 -12.45 -3.29 -13.93
N ALA A 106 -13.05 -2.32 -14.62
CA ALA A 106 -14.42 -2.40 -15.15
C ALA A 106 -14.56 -3.44 -16.27
N VAL A 107 -13.61 -3.52 -17.21
CA VAL A 107 -13.61 -4.54 -18.28
C VAL A 107 -13.56 -5.96 -17.72
N ALA A 108 -12.94 -6.15 -16.55
CA ALA A 108 -12.88 -7.43 -15.86
C ALA A 108 -14.19 -7.79 -15.10
N ALA A 109 -15.12 -6.85 -14.99
CA ALA A 109 -16.40 -6.98 -14.33
C ALA A 109 -17.51 -7.11 -15.39
N THR A 110 -17.57 -8.22 -16.13
CA THR A 110 -18.66 -8.49 -17.07
C THR A 110 -19.93 -8.98 -16.36
N GLN A 111 -21.03 -8.25 -16.63
CA GLN A 111 -22.48 -8.53 -16.53
C GLN A 111 -23.15 -9.12 -15.27
N CYS A 112 -22.45 -9.54 -14.21
CA CYS A 112 -23.16 -10.03 -13.00
C CYS A 112 -22.44 -9.84 -11.65
N ASN A 113 -21.29 -9.16 -11.63
CA ASN A 113 -20.41 -9.13 -10.46
C ASN A 113 -20.08 -7.69 -10.07
N GLU A 114 -20.60 -7.24 -8.94
CA GLU A 114 -20.13 -6.05 -8.23
C GLU A 114 -18.75 -6.35 -7.65
N ARG A 115 -17.72 -6.28 -8.52
CA ARG A 115 -16.36 -6.74 -8.25
C ARG A 115 -15.56 -5.76 -7.38
N SER A 116 -15.94 -4.49 -7.35
CA SER A 116 -15.21 -3.43 -6.63
C SER A 116 -15.23 -3.62 -5.11
N SER A 117 -16.33 -4.12 -4.53
CA SER A 117 -16.43 -4.47 -3.10
C SER A 117 -15.72 -5.78 -2.75
N ARG A 118 -15.32 -6.56 -3.77
CA ARG A 118 -14.84 -7.95 -3.62
C ARG A 118 -13.37 -8.14 -3.95
N SER A 119 -12.65 -7.08 -4.30
CA SER A 119 -11.22 -7.15 -4.58
C SER A 119 -10.44 -6.07 -3.84
N HIS A 120 -9.22 -6.43 -3.44
CA HIS A 120 -8.31 -5.47 -2.82
C HIS A 120 -7.53 -4.76 -3.91
N SER A 121 -7.38 -3.44 -3.78
CA SER A 121 -6.59 -2.64 -4.70
C SER A 121 -5.35 -2.13 -3.98
N VAL A 122 -4.19 -2.30 -4.59
CA VAL A 122 -2.90 -1.91 -4.00
C VAL A 122 -2.19 -0.98 -4.97
N PHE A 123 -2.27 0.31 -4.70
CA PHE A 123 -1.52 1.33 -5.40
C PHE A 123 -0.19 1.56 -4.67
N ARG A 124 0.93 1.40 -5.38
CA ARG A 124 2.27 1.48 -4.81
C ARG A 124 3.07 2.53 -5.54
N LEU A 125 3.63 3.46 -4.78
CA LEU A 125 4.68 4.36 -5.22
C LEU A 125 6.02 3.95 -4.62
N LYS A 126 7.03 3.83 -5.47
CA LYS A 126 8.43 3.74 -5.07
C LYS A 126 9.12 5.07 -5.38
N LEU A 127 9.79 5.62 -4.37
CA LEU A 127 10.52 6.88 -4.47
C LEU A 127 12.00 6.59 -4.24
N VAL A 128 12.84 6.97 -5.20
CA VAL A 128 14.30 6.90 -5.08
C VAL A 128 14.82 8.33 -5.18
N GLY A 129 15.40 8.81 -4.08
CA GLY A 129 15.94 10.15 -3.96
C GLY A 129 17.46 10.17 -3.91
N GLU A 130 18.08 11.10 -4.62
CA GLU A 130 19.50 11.38 -4.55
C GLU A 130 19.72 12.88 -4.32
N ASN A 131 20.59 13.23 -3.39
CA ASN A 131 20.98 14.61 -3.15
C ASN A 131 22.30 14.91 -3.86
N ASN A 132 22.28 15.78 -4.86
CA ASN A 132 23.46 16.10 -5.66
C ASN A 132 24.51 16.93 -4.91
N LEU A 133 24.13 17.58 -3.81
CA LEU A 133 25.03 18.41 -2.98
C LEU A 133 25.75 17.57 -1.91
N THR A 134 25.06 16.58 -1.33
CA THR A 134 25.59 15.75 -0.24
C THR A 134 25.99 14.34 -0.67
N GLY A 135 25.55 13.89 -1.85
CA GLY A 135 25.69 12.51 -2.32
C GLY A 135 24.82 11.49 -1.58
N GLU A 136 23.92 11.95 -0.71
CA GLU A 136 23.03 11.07 0.06
C GLU A 136 21.98 10.42 -0.85
N LYS A 137 21.75 9.12 -0.69
CA LYS A 137 20.67 8.40 -1.36
C LYS A 137 19.65 7.90 -0.35
N CYS A 138 18.37 7.98 -0.71
CA CYS A 138 17.27 7.44 0.06
C CYS A 138 16.28 6.71 -0.84
N GLN A 139 15.62 5.70 -0.28
CA GLN A 139 14.57 4.97 -0.97
C GLN A 139 13.40 4.77 -0.01
N GLY A 140 12.18 4.98 -0.49
CA GLY A 140 10.95 4.77 0.26
C GLY A 140 9.86 4.20 -0.63
N THR A 141 8.93 3.48 -0.01
CA THR A 141 7.75 2.94 -0.70
C THR A 141 6.50 3.35 0.06
N LEU A 142 5.58 4.02 -0.64
CA LEU A 142 4.24 4.32 -0.15
C LEU A 142 3.27 3.31 -0.75
N ASN A 143 2.53 2.60 0.11
CA ASN A 143 1.46 1.71 -0.31
C ASN A 143 0.12 2.31 0.13
N LEU A 144 -0.78 2.53 -0.83
CA LEU A 144 -2.16 2.95 -0.60
C LEU A 144 -3.06 1.77 -0.98
N ILE A 145 -3.74 1.23 0.02
CA ILE A 145 -4.45 -0.05 -0.08
C ILE A 145 -5.93 0.21 0.14
N ASP A 146 -6.76 -0.16 -0.84
CA ASP A 146 -8.21 -0.23 -0.70
C ASP A 146 -8.59 -1.70 -0.46
N LEU A 147 -9.10 -2.00 0.73
CA LEU A 147 -9.45 -3.37 1.09
C LEU A 147 -10.85 -3.71 0.59
N ALA A 148 -11.04 -4.97 0.21
CA ALA A 148 -12.38 -5.51 -0.05
C ALA A 148 -13.27 -5.37 1.20
N GLY A 149 -14.58 -5.40 0.98
CA GLY A 149 -15.59 -5.35 2.01
C GLY A 149 -15.39 -6.43 3.09
N SER A 150 -15.59 -6.03 4.35
CA SER A 150 -15.46 -6.92 5.51
C SER A 150 -16.73 -7.71 5.81
N GLU A 151 -17.81 -7.42 5.08
CA GLU A 151 -19.11 -8.03 5.30
C GLU A 151 -19.10 -9.54 5.10
N ARG A 152 -19.78 -10.23 6.01
CA ARG A 152 -19.97 -11.66 5.90
C ARG A 152 -21.26 -11.92 5.15
N LEU A 153 -21.25 -12.87 4.21
CA LEU A 153 -22.52 -13.38 3.71
C LEU A 153 -23.27 -14.06 4.87
N SER A 154 -24.40 -13.47 5.28
CA SER A 154 -25.47 -14.23 5.92
C SER A 154 -25.83 -15.38 4.97
N GLN A 155 -25.97 -16.60 5.47
CA GLN A 155 -26.23 -17.82 4.70
C GLN A 155 -27.37 -17.63 3.66
N SER A 156 -27.05 -17.18 2.46
CA SER A 156 -28.02 -16.98 1.39
C SER A 156 -27.48 -17.60 0.11
N CYS A 157 -27.89 -18.84 -0.13
CA CYS A 157 -28.16 -19.44 -1.46
C CYS A 157 -27.16 -19.21 -2.61
N SER A 158 -25.88 -18.98 -2.34
CA SER A 158 -24.88 -18.78 -3.39
C SER A 158 -24.29 -20.13 -3.82
N THR A 159 -24.50 -20.52 -5.07
CA THR A 159 -23.89 -21.69 -5.73
C THR A 159 -22.35 -21.65 -5.64
N GLY A 160 -21.71 -22.83 -5.80
CA GLY A 160 -20.34 -23.13 -5.33
C GLY A 160 -19.22 -22.13 -5.66
N GLU A 161 -19.21 -21.48 -6.82
CA GLU A 161 -18.17 -20.50 -7.19
C GLU A 161 -18.25 -19.20 -6.38
N ARG A 162 -19.46 -18.65 -6.19
CA ARG A 162 -19.68 -17.44 -5.37
C ARG A 162 -19.35 -17.67 -3.89
N LEU A 163 -19.60 -18.89 -3.40
CA LEU A 163 -19.21 -19.29 -2.05
C LEU A 163 -17.68 -19.35 -1.92
N ARG A 164 -16.98 -19.91 -2.92
CA ARG A 164 -15.50 -19.98 -2.94
C ARG A 164 -14.87 -18.60 -3.01
N GLU A 165 -15.39 -17.72 -3.86
CA GLU A 165 -14.99 -16.32 -3.97
C GLU A 165 -15.12 -15.61 -2.61
N THR A 166 -16.30 -15.66 -1.99
CA THR A 166 -16.56 -15.04 -0.69
C THR A 166 -15.63 -15.56 0.40
N LYS A 167 -15.40 -16.88 0.42
CA LYS A 167 -14.44 -17.50 1.35
C LYS A 167 -13.04 -16.93 1.15
N ASN A 168 -12.60 -16.72 -0.09
CA ASN A 168 -11.26 -16.20 -0.37
C ASN A 168 -11.11 -14.70 -0.04
N ILE A 169 -12.15 -13.90 -0.26
CA ILE A 169 -12.17 -12.48 0.17
C ILE A 169 -12.04 -12.41 1.69
N ASN A 170 -12.92 -13.11 2.41
CA ASN A 170 -12.88 -13.13 3.87
C ASN A 170 -11.60 -13.79 4.42
N LYS A 171 -11.00 -14.74 3.69
CA LYS A 171 -9.72 -15.34 4.04
C LYS A 171 -8.60 -14.29 4.08
N SER A 172 -8.53 -13.39 3.10
CA SER A 172 -7.48 -12.36 3.06
C SER A 172 -7.59 -11.39 4.25
N LEU A 173 -8.79 -10.90 4.59
CA LEU A 173 -9.03 -10.03 5.75
C LEU A 173 -8.84 -10.75 7.09
N SER A 174 -9.29 -12.01 7.19
CA SER A 174 -9.07 -12.82 8.40
C SER A 174 -7.58 -13.06 8.64
N ASN A 175 -6.82 -13.37 7.58
CA ASN A 175 -5.37 -13.53 7.68
C ASN A 175 -4.66 -12.21 7.99
N LEU A 176 -5.15 -11.07 7.50
CA LEU A 176 -4.65 -9.76 7.89
C LEU A 176 -4.77 -9.56 9.41
N GLY A 177 -5.92 -9.91 9.98
CA GLY A 177 -6.12 -9.93 11.43
C GLY A 177 -5.16 -10.86 12.16
N ASN A 178 -4.98 -12.09 11.66
CA ASN A 178 -4.07 -13.06 12.26
C ASN A 178 -2.62 -12.58 12.25
N VAL A 179 -2.17 -11.95 11.16
CA VAL A 179 -0.82 -11.37 11.05
C VAL A 179 -0.64 -10.23 12.06
N ILE A 180 -1.61 -9.32 12.16
CA ILE A 180 -1.54 -8.20 13.10
C ILE A 180 -1.53 -8.69 14.55
N MET A 181 -2.34 -9.70 14.87
CA MET A 181 -2.36 -10.32 16.21
C MET A 181 -1.05 -11.02 16.53
N ALA A 182 -0.51 -11.82 15.60
CA ALA A 182 0.78 -12.48 15.78
C ALA A 182 1.91 -11.47 16.00
N LEU A 183 1.88 -10.33 15.30
CA LEU A 183 2.80 -9.22 15.50
C LEU A 183 2.63 -8.55 16.87
N ALA A 184 1.39 -8.26 17.27
CA ALA A 184 1.09 -7.65 18.57
C ALA A 184 1.57 -8.54 19.74
N ASN A 185 1.38 -9.85 19.60
CA ASN A 185 1.81 -10.86 20.56
C ASN A 185 3.30 -11.19 20.50
N LYS A 186 4.05 -10.62 19.53
CA LYS A 186 5.47 -10.93 19.28
C LYS A 186 5.72 -12.42 19.10
N GLU A 187 4.82 -13.11 18.40
CA GLU A 187 4.96 -14.53 18.08
C GLU A 187 6.20 -14.77 17.21
N GLN A 188 6.88 -15.91 17.42
CA GLN A 188 8.07 -16.25 16.64
C GLN A 188 7.78 -16.43 15.14
N HIS A 189 6.58 -16.90 14.82
CA HIS A 189 6.15 -17.14 13.44
C HIS A 189 4.92 -16.28 13.11
N VAL A 190 5.09 -15.35 12.17
CA VAL A 190 4.01 -14.51 11.66
C VAL A 190 3.51 -15.05 10.32
N PRO A 191 2.21 -15.36 10.15
CA PRO A 191 1.69 -16.10 9.01
C PRO A 191 1.45 -15.25 7.76
N TYR A 192 2.42 -14.45 7.33
CA TYR A 192 2.30 -13.56 6.15
C TYR A 192 1.89 -14.30 4.87
N ARG A 193 2.32 -15.56 4.72
CA ARG A 193 2.10 -16.36 3.51
C ARG A 193 0.68 -16.94 3.39
N ASN A 194 -0.17 -16.79 4.40
CA ASN A 194 -1.52 -17.38 4.39
C ASN A 194 -2.48 -16.71 3.39
N SER A 195 -2.18 -15.49 2.95
CA SER A 195 -2.86 -14.82 1.83
C SER A 195 -1.88 -14.00 0.99
N LYS A 196 -2.22 -13.79 -0.28
CA LYS A 196 -1.43 -12.91 -1.17
C LYS A 196 -1.38 -11.47 -0.64
N LEU A 197 -2.48 -10.98 -0.07
CA LEU A 197 -2.54 -9.65 0.53
C LEU A 197 -1.54 -9.50 1.68
N THR A 198 -1.59 -10.39 2.68
CA THR A 198 -0.68 -10.34 3.83
C THR A 198 0.78 -10.54 3.42
N PHE A 199 1.02 -11.35 2.38
CA PHE A 199 2.37 -11.56 1.88
C PHE A 199 2.91 -10.31 1.18
N LEU A 200 2.07 -9.66 0.37
CA LEU A 200 2.41 -8.40 -0.30
C LEU A 200 2.70 -7.27 0.69
N LEU A 201 1.98 -7.26 1.81
CA LEU A 201 2.06 -6.25 2.86
C LEU A 201 3.05 -6.58 3.98
N GLN A 202 3.81 -7.66 3.87
CA GLN A 202 4.73 -8.11 4.91
C GLN A 202 5.67 -6.98 5.40
N ASN A 203 6.24 -6.21 4.47
CA ASN A 203 7.12 -5.08 4.80
C ASN A 203 6.39 -3.89 5.43
N SER A 204 5.11 -3.70 5.10
CA SER A 204 4.28 -2.63 5.65
C SER A 204 3.79 -2.95 7.07
N LEU A 205 3.53 -4.23 7.36
CA LEU A 205 2.89 -4.66 8.61
C LEU A 205 3.88 -5.00 9.73
N GLY A 206 5.02 -5.63 9.45
CA GLY A 206 6.00 -5.99 10.49
C GLY A 206 7.42 -5.51 10.22
N GLY A 207 7.61 -4.72 9.17
CA GLY A 207 8.91 -4.16 8.81
C GLY A 207 9.14 -2.77 9.37
N ASN A 208 10.22 -2.16 8.91
CA ASN A 208 10.53 -0.76 9.15
C ASN A 208 9.60 0.16 8.33
N SER A 209 8.34 0.25 8.75
CA SER A 209 7.27 0.96 8.04
C SER A 209 6.41 1.78 9.00
N LYS A 210 5.77 2.82 8.46
CA LYS A 210 4.67 3.52 9.13
C LYS A 210 3.37 3.07 8.47
N SER A 211 2.41 2.67 9.28
CA SER A 211 1.12 2.15 8.81
C SER A 211 0.00 2.93 9.48
N LEU A 212 -0.92 3.44 8.66
CA LEU A 212 -2.14 4.11 9.08
C LEU A 212 -3.32 3.33 8.50
N MET A 213 -4.27 2.97 9.35
CA MET A 213 -5.48 2.28 8.95
C MET A 213 -6.68 3.21 9.13
N PHE A 214 -7.45 3.38 8.06
CA PHE A 214 -8.78 3.98 8.14
C PHE A 214 -9.83 2.89 8.28
N VAL A 215 -10.79 3.11 9.17
CA VAL A 215 -11.93 2.20 9.37
C VAL A 215 -13.19 2.98 9.06
N ASN A 216 -13.79 2.69 7.92
CA ASN A 216 -15.03 3.31 7.48
C ASN A 216 -16.22 2.52 8.03
N ILE A 217 -17.13 3.21 8.71
CA ILE A 217 -18.32 2.62 9.33
C ILE A 217 -19.58 3.30 8.79
N SER A 218 -20.67 2.54 8.74
CA SER A 218 -21.99 3.05 8.37
C SER A 218 -22.76 3.43 9.65
N PRO A 219 -23.41 4.59 9.71
CA PRO A 219 -24.23 4.98 10.86
C PRO A 219 -25.61 4.30 10.88
N LYS A 220 -25.95 3.51 9.86
CA LYS A 220 -27.26 2.87 9.75
C LYS A 220 -27.41 1.68 10.70
N GLU A 221 -28.61 1.52 11.24
CA GLU A 221 -28.95 0.41 12.15
C GLU A 221 -28.75 -0.97 11.49
N GLU A 222 -29.08 -1.10 10.21
CA GLU A 222 -28.87 -2.33 9.42
C GLU A 222 -27.40 -2.79 9.37
N SER A 223 -26.46 -1.85 9.57
CA SER A 223 -25.02 -2.09 9.53
C SER A 223 -24.40 -2.29 10.92
N LEU A 224 -25.20 -2.38 12.00
CA LEU A 224 -24.70 -2.40 13.37
C LEU A 224 -23.72 -3.56 13.64
N GLN A 225 -24.05 -4.78 13.19
CA GLN A 225 -23.19 -5.96 13.42
C GLN A 225 -21.84 -5.85 12.71
N GLU A 226 -21.83 -5.38 11.46
CA GLU A 226 -20.60 -5.18 10.69
C GLU A 226 -19.79 -4.02 11.26
N THR A 227 -20.44 -2.95 11.71
CA THR A 227 -19.79 -1.82 12.39
C THR A 227 -19.07 -2.29 13.67
N LEU A 228 -19.72 -3.11 14.49
CA LEU A 228 -19.09 -3.68 15.69
C LEU A 228 -17.90 -4.58 15.33
N CYS A 229 -18.00 -5.39 14.27
CA CYS A 229 -16.89 -6.20 13.79
C CYS A 229 -15.69 -5.34 13.37
N SER A 230 -15.92 -4.31 12.57
CA SER A 230 -14.89 -3.37 12.09
C SER A 230 -14.22 -2.60 13.22
N LEU A 231 -14.99 -2.11 14.20
CA LEU A 231 -14.43 -1.39 15.36
C LEU A 231 -13.61 -2.30 16.29
N ARG A 232 -14.05 -3.55 16.50
CA ARG A 232 -13.28 -4.55 17.26
C ARG A 232 -11.98 -4.90 16.55
N PHE A 233 -12.01 -5.02 15.22
CA PHE A 233 -10.80 -5.20 14.42
C PHE A 233 -9.86 -3.99 14.56
N ALA A 234 -10.36 -2.78 14.40
CA ALA A 234 -9.61 -1.53 14.56
C ALA A 234 -8.89 -1.46 15.92
N THR A 235 -9.61 -1.83 16.99
CA THR A 235 -9.06 -1.86 18.36
C THR A 235 -7.87 -2.80 18.47
N LYS A 236 -7.95 -3.99 17.86
CA LYS A 236 -6.83 -4.95 17.82
C LYS A 236 -5.64 -4.41 17.02
N VAL A 237 -5.90 -3.76 15.88
CA VAL A 237 -4.83 -3.14 15.08
C VAL A 237 -4.13 -2.04 15.87
N ASN A 238 -4.87 -1.18 16.56
CA ASN A 238 -4.32 -0.08 17.33
C ASN A 238 -3.44 -0.55 18.51
N GLN A 239 -3.69 -1.75 19.05
CA GLN A 239 -2.87 -2.35 20.11
C GLN A 239 -1.54 -2.92 19.59
N CYS A 240 -1.40 -3.11 18.27
CA CYS A 240 -0.19 -3.65 17.66
C CYS A 240 0.89 -2.57 17.54
N ASN A 241 1.92 -2.64 18.39
CA ASN A 241 3.09 -1.76 18.29
C ASN A 241 4.20 -2.43 17.46
N ILE A 242 4.35 -1.98 16.22
CA ILE A 242 5.33 -2.50 15.24
C ILE A 242 6.72 -1.86 15.43
N GLY A 243 6.86 -0.93 16.38
CA GLY A 243 8.10 -0.18 16.64
C GLY A 243 8.18 1.14 15.86
N THR A 244 9.30 1.86 16.04
CA THR A 244 9.52 3.16 15.37
C THR A 244 10.24 2.97 14.03
N ALA A 245 9.63 3.47 12.95
CA ALA A 245 10.27 3.45 11.64
C ALA A 245 11.53 4.35 11.60
N GLN A 246 12.65 3.77 11.17
CA GLN A 246 13.96 4.40 11.01
C GLN A 246 14.22 4.79 9.56
N LYS A 247 14.82 5.96 9.33
CA LYS A 247 15.26 6.37 7.98
C LYS A 247 16.53 5.60 7.61
N LYS A 248 16.50 4.87 6.49
CA LYS A 248 17.71 4.27 5.91
C LYS A 248 18.32 5.24 4.91
N LEU A 249 19.46 5.83 5.28
CA LEU A 249 20.32 6.59 4.38
C LEU A 249 21.43 5.67 3.90
N ALA A 250 21.57 5.53 2.58
CA ALA A 250 22.77 4.93 2.02
C ALA A 250 23.83 6.03 1.95
N SER A 251 24.76 6.05 2.90
CA SER A 251 25.93 6.94 2.86
C SER A 251 27.06 6.27 2.09
N ASN A 252 27.62 6.95 1.09
CA ASN A 252 28.96 6.62 0.63
C ASN A 252 29.92 6.86 1.81
N SER A 253 30.52 5.78 2.31
CA SER A 253 31.56 5.81 3.33
C SER A 253 32.69 6.75 2.87
N GLN A 254 33.17 7.59 3.80
CA GLN A 254 34.26 8.59 3.68
C GLN A 254 33.84 10.06 3.45
N ASN A 255 33.23 10.72 4.46
CA ASN A 255 33.59 12.11 4.90
C ASN A 255 32.57 12.80 5.86
N THR A 256 31.49 12.16 6.27
CA THR A 256 30.33 12.87 6.83
C THR A 256 30.39 13.23 8.32
N GLU A 257 31.38 12.76 9.09
CA GLU A 257 31.46 13.02 10.54
C GLU A 257 31.64 14.53 10.88
N LYS A 258 32.25 15.32 9.98
CA LYS A 258 32.52 16.75 10.22
C LYS A 258 31.39 17.72 9.82
N ARG A 259 30.39 17.29 9.05
CA ARG A 259 29.28 18.18 8.58
C ARG A 259 27.97 18.03 9.37
N ARG A 260 27.88 17.04 10.26
CA ARG A 260 26.67 16.72 11.05
C ARG A 260 26.21 17.85 12.00
N ARG A 261 27.09 18.78 12.38
CA ARG A 261 26.78 19.77 13.44
C ARG A 261 26.01 21.02 12.98
N THR A 262 25.73 21.21 11.68
CA THR A 262 25.18 22.49 11.20
C THR A 262 23.74 22.44 10.65
N LEU A 263 23.07 21.28 10.63
CA LEU A 263 21.77 21.14 9.92
C LEU A 263 20.63 20.47 10.72
N GLU A 264 20.74 20.34 12.05
CA GLU A 264 19.68 19.71 12.88
C GLU A 264 18.39 20.54 13.04
N SER A 265 18.23 21.69 12.39
CA SER A 265 17.11 22.60 12.68
C SER A 265 15.80 22.48 11.87
N PRO A 266 15.67 21.81 10.69
CA PRO A 266 14.36 21.77 10.01
C PRO A 266 13.53 20.49 10.26
N PHE A 267 14.12 19.40 10.75
CA PHE A 267 13.47 18.08 10.74
C PHE A 267 12.57 17.77 11.95
N ARG A 268 12.43 18.69 12.90
CA ARG A 268 11.53 18.52 14.07
C ARG A 268 10.04 18.74 13.78
N ASN A 269 9.67 19.32 12.63
CA ASN A 269 8.27 19.71 12.37
C ASN A 269 7.41 18.67 11.63
N LEU A 270 7.87 17.42 11.53
CA LEU A 270 7.03 16.28 11.08
C LEU A 270 6.45 15.47 12.25
N TYR A 271 6.58 15.95 13.49
CA TYR A 271 6.12 15.28 14.71
C TYR A 271 4.80 15.80 15.27
N ASN A 272 4.18 16.81 14.66
CA ASN A 272 2.83 17.27 15.02
C ASN A 272 1.94 17.16 13.79
N PHE A 273 0.77 16.54 13.96
CA PHE A 273 -0.25 16.19 12.96
C PHE A 273 -0.02 14.87 12.22
N PHE A 274 -0.19 13.76 12.95
CA PHE A 274 -1.41 12.93 12.87
C PHE A 274 -1.66 12.30 14.24
#